data_AF-A0A1V4R3S0-F1
#
_entry.id   AF-A0A1V4R3S0-F1
#
_cell.length_a   1.000
_cell.length_b   1.000
_cell.length_c   1.000
_cell.angle_alpha   90.00
_cell.angle_beta   90.00
_cell.angle_gamma   90.00
#
_symmetry.space_group_name_H-M   'P 1'
#
loop_
_entity.id
_entity.type
_entity.pdbx_description
1 polymer ?
#
loop_
_entity_poly.entity_id
_entity_poly.type
_entity_poly.pdbx_seq_one_letter_code
_entity_poly.pdbx_strand_id
1 'polypeptide(L)'
;MGKKTVVVKMEENYMRMIISYEDKDDRVEICEAVGKVERETKIFPEVIHKNTSKTSSSFSIEFSGDEHVGSRDPGVFIEKLLKDLDIKECDNC
;
A
#
# COMPACT_ATOMS: atom_id res chain seq x y z
N MET A 1 3.64 4.49 18.49
CA MET A 1 3.45 4.43 17.04
C MET A 1 4.69 3.78 16.45
N GLY A 2 4.53 2.61 15.85
CA GLY A 2 5.64 1.86 15.26
C GLY A 2 6.21 2.57 14.03
N LYS A 3 7.41 2.15 13.59
CA LYS A 3 7.98 2.66 12.36
C LYS A 3 7.28 1.99 11.16
N LYS A 4 6.62 2.78 10.32
CA LYS A 4 6.07 2.35 9.03
C LYS A 4 7.05 2.76 7.93
N THR A 5 7.34 1.86 7.00
CA THR A 5 8.12 2.19 5.78
C THR A 5 7.36 1.76 4.55
N VAL A 6 7.48 2.55 3.48
CA VAL A 6 6.79 2.28 2.22
C VAL A 6 7.77 2.25 1.07
N VAL A 7 7.65 1.20 0.25
CA VAL A 7 8.37 1.06 -1.01
C VAL A 7 7.34 0.92 -2.13
N VAL A 8 7.48 1.72 -3.17
CA VAL A 8 6.67 1.63 -4.38
C VAL A 8 7.54 1.09 -5.51
N LYS A 9 7.08 0.03 -6.18
CA LYS A 9 7.73 -0.57 -7.35
C LYS A 9 6.83 -0.46 -8.56
N MET A 10 7.40 -0.02 -9.66
CA MET A 10 6.74 0.09 -10.96
C MET A 10 7.51 -0.76 -11.96
N GLU A 11 6.83 -1.71 -12.57
CA GLU A 11 7.32 -2.55 -13.67
C GLU A 11 6.36 -2.38 -14.86
N GLU A 12 6.74 -2.81 -16.06
CA GLU A 12 5.86 -2.70 -17.23
C GLU A 12 4.52 -3.40 -16.92
N ASN A 13 3.42 -2.64 -16.99
CA ASN A 13 2.05 -3.10 -16.75
C ASN A 13 1.74 -3.56 -15.32
N TYR A 14 2.60 -3.27 -14.34
CA TYR A 14 2.41 -3.71 -12.96
C TYR A 14 2.92 -2.66 -11.98
N MET A 15 2.08 -2.32 -10.99
CA MET A 15 2.49 -1.45 -9.88
C MET A 15 2.24 -2.15 -8.55
N ARG A 16 3.19 -2.03 -7.64
CA ARG A 16 3.07 -2.57 -6.28
C ARG A 16 3.56 -1.58 -5.25
N MET A 17 2.79 -1.42 -4.19
CA MET A 17 3.21 -0.77 -2.96
C MET A 17 3.43 -1.83 -1.87
N ILE A 18 4.51 -1.69 -1.11
CA ILE A 18 4.80 -2.51 0.07
C ILE A 18 4.85 -1.60 1.28
N ILE A 19 3.97 -1.83 2.26
CA ILE A 19 3.97 -1.12 3.55
C ILE A 19 4.47 -2.09 4.61
N SER A 20 5.65 -1.82 5.18
CA SER A 20 6.21 -2.62 6.29
C SER A 20 5.94 -1.94 7.62
N TYR A 21 5.65 -2.75 8.64
CA TYR A 21 5.30 -2.28 9.98
C TYR A 21 5.74 -3.31 11.04
N GLU A 22 5.87 -2.86 12.28
CA GLU A 22 6.30 -3.70 13.42
C GLU A 22 5.20 -3.85 14.49
N ASP A 23 4.26 -2.91 14.56
CA ASP A 23 3.20 -2.89 15.57
C ASP A 23 1.91 -3.56 15.07
N LYS A 24 1.19 -4.24 15.96
CA LYS A 24 -0.14 -4.79 15.64
C LYS A 24 -1.18 -3.70 15.46
N ASP A 25 -1.04 -2.57 16.14
CA ASP A 25 -1.95 -1.44 15.99
C ASP A 25 -1.82 -0.82 14.58
N ASP A 26 -0.59 -0.76 14.05
CA ASP A 26 -0.32 -0.32 12.68
C ASP A 26 -1.03 -1.22 11.65
N ARG A 27 -1.17 -2.52 11.92
CA ARG A 27 -1.89 -3.45 11.02
C ARG A 27 -3.36 -3.05 10.87
N VAL A 28 -4.02 -2.73 11.98
CA VAL A 28 -5.45 -2.38 11.97
C VAL A 28 -5.64 -1.06 11.22
N GLU A 29 -4.79 -0.08 11.53
CA GLU A 29 -4.80 1.23 10.88
C GLU A 29 -4.59 1.11 9.35
N ILE A 30 -3.61 0.31 8.91
CA ILE A 30 -3.36 0.09 7.47
C ILE A 30 -4.55 -0.58 6.80
N CYS A 31 -5.15 -1.62 7.41
CA CYS A 31 -6.36 -2.26 6.88
C CYS A 31 -7.52 -1.28 6.71
N GLU A 32 -7.78 -0.46 7.72
CA GLU A 32 -8.88 0.51 7.70
C GLU A 32 -8.66 1.59 6.65
N ALA A 33 -7.42 2.10 6.54
CA ALA A 33 -7.04 3.08 5.54
C ALA A 33 -7.17 2.53 4.11
N VAL A 34 -6.69 1.32 3.85
CA VAL A 34 -6.86 0.64 2.55
C VAL A 34 -8.34 0.54 2.17
N GLY A 35 -9.17 -0.03 3.05
CA GLY A 35 -10.60 -0.17 2.78
C GLY A 35 -11.33 1.17 2.60
N LYS A 36 -10.88 2.23 3.29
CA LYS A 36 -11.40 3.59 3.08
C LYS A 36 -11.06 4.10 1.68
N VAL A 37 -9.79 4.00 1.27
CA VAL A 37 -9.33 4.48 -0.04
C VAL A 37 -10.01 3.69 -1.17
N GLU A 38 -10.18 2.37 -1.04
CA GLU A 38 -10.94 1.55 -1.99
C GLU A 38 -12.36 2.09 -2.20
N ARG A 39 -13.09 2.37 -1.11
CA ARG A 39 -14.47 2.87 -1.19
C ARG A 39 -14.57 4.25 -1.82
N GLU A 40 -13.60 5.11 -1.56
CA GLU A 40 -13.58 6.50 -2.03
C GLU A 40 -13.12 6.61 -3.49
N THR A 41 -12.21 5.74 -3.92
CA THR A 41 -11.63 5.78 -5.28
C THR A 41 -12.30 4.80 -6.24
N LYS A 42 -13.01 3.79 -5.73
CA LYS A 42 -13.55 2.65 -6.50
C LYS A 42 -12.46 1.82 -7.19
N ILE A 43 -11.25 1.82 -6.64
CA ILE A 43 -10.12 1.00 -7.08
C ILE A 43 -9.92 -0.10 -6.05
N PHE A 44 -9.82 -1.34 -6.50
CA PHE A 44 -9.78 -2.54 -5.63
C PHE A 44 -8.55 -3.39 -5.95
N PRO A 45 -7.34 -2.97 -5.51
CA PRO A 45 -6.12 -3.72 -5.76
C PRO A 45 -6.12 -5.05 -5.00
N GLU A 46 -5.21 -5.94 -5.38
CA GLU A 46 -4.95 -7.13 -4.56
C GLU A 46 -4.14 -6.76 -3.31
N VAL A 47 -4.63 -7.14 -2.14
CA VAL A 47 -3.99 -6.84 -0.84
C VAL A 47 -3.51 -8.13 -0.18
N ILE A 48 -2.19 -8.33 -0.14
CA ILE A 48 -1.56 -9.53 0.40
C ILE A 48 -0.85 -9.19 1.71
N HIS A 49 -1.18 -9.92 2.76
CA HIS A 49 -0.54 -9.77 4.07
C HIS A 49 0.62 -10.77 4.19
N LYS A 50 1.81 -10.28 4.53
CA LYS A 50 3.01 -11.10 4.67
C LYS A 50 3.61 -10.90 6.06
N ASN A 51 3.85 -12.00 6.78
CA ASN A 51 4.69 -11.98 7.96
C ASN A 51 6.14 -12.06 7.47
N THR A 52 6.89 -10.95 7.55
CA THR A 52 8.26 -10.87 7.02
C THR A 52 9.30 -11.30 8.04
N SER A 53 9.01 -11.17 9.33
CA SER A 53 9.82 -11.73 10.42
C SER A 53 8.98 -12.00 11.68
N LYS A 54 9.64 -12.32 12.80
CA LYS A 54 8.97 -12.45 14.11
C LYS A 54 8.43 -11.11 14.64
N THR A 55 8.99 -10.00 14.20
CA THR A 55 8.71 -8.65 14.73
C THR A 55 8.27 -7.66 13.66
N SER A 56 8.29 -8.06 12.38
CA SER A 56 7.88 -7.22 11.27
C SER A 56 6.93 -7.97 10.34
N SER A 57 6.01 -7.22 9.76
CA SER A 57 5.02 -7.69 8.79
C SER A 57 4.87 -6.64 7.70
N SER A 58 4.23 -7.01 6.60
CA SER A 58 3.95 -6.08 5.52
C SER A 58 2.64 -6.35 4.80
N PHE A 59 2.12 -5.28 4.20
CA PHE A 59 1.08 -5.33 3.17
C PHE A 59 1.74 -5.18 1.81
N SER A 60 1.40 -6.06 0.88
CA SER A 60 1.69 -5.93 -0.55
C SER A 60 0.39 -5.52 -1.22
N ILE A 61 0.31 -4.31 -1.75
CA ILE A 61 -0.85 -3.78 -2.47
C ILE A 61 -0.48 -3.76 -3.95
N GLU A 62 -1.15 -4.59 -4.74
CA GLU A 62 -0.76 -4.91 -6.10
C GLU A 62 -1.85 -4.48 -7.08
N PHE A 63 -1.47 -3.64 -8.04
CA PHE A 63 -2.29 -3.18 -9.14
C PHE A 63 -1.83 -3.96 -10.38
N SER A 64 -2.59 -5.00 -10.70
CA SER A 64 -2.36 -5.89 -11.83
C SER A 64 -3.55 -5.87 -12.78
N GLY A 65 -3.35 -6.32 -14.01
CA GLY A 65 -4.40 -6.40 -15.02
C GLY A 65 -4.54 -5.17 -15.90
N ASP A 66 -5.10 -5.38 -17.09
CA ASP A 66 -5.18 -4.39 -18.17
C ASP A 66 -5.91 -3.10 -17.77
N GLU A 67 -6.79 -3.16 -16.77
CA GLU A 67 -7.54 -2.01 -16.23
C GLU A 67 -6.67 -0.98 -15.50
N HIS A 68 -5.46 -1.37 -15.07
CA HIS A 68 -4.52 -0.48 -14.37
C HIS A 68 -3.32 -0.09 -15.26
N VAL A 69 -3.11 -0.78 -16.38
CA VAL A 69 -2.03 -0.52 -17.32
C VAL A 69 -2.20 0.85 -17.99
N GLY A 70 -1.25 1.75 -17.77
CA GLY A 70 -1.28 3.11 -18.33
C GLY A 70 -2.31 4.04 -17.66
N SER A 71 -3.02 3.56 -16.63
CA SER A 71 -3.96 4.37 -15.84
C SER A 71 -3.22 5.20 -14.77
N ARG A 72 -3.81 6.33 -14.38
CA ARG A 72 -3.36 7.14 -13.24
C ARG A 72 -3.93 6.65 -11.90
N ASP A 73 -4.88 5.72 -11.93
CA ASP A 73 -5.62 5.23 -10.77
C ASP A 73 -4.72 4.67 -9.67
N PRO A 74 -3.71 3.83 -9.97
CA PRO A 74 -2.79 3.34 -8.94
C PRO A 74 -2.07 4.49 -8.20
N GLY A 75 -1.66 5.53 -8.92
CA GLY A 75 -1.03 6.71 -8.32
C GLY A 75 -1.97 7.49 -7.39
N VAL A 76 -3.23 7.64 -7.79
CA VAL A 76 -4.26 8.31 -6.95
C VAL A 76 -4.51 7.53 -5.67
N PHE A 77 -4.62 6.21 -5.76
CA PHE A 77 -4.79 5.34 -4.60
C PHE A 77 -3.60 5.46 -3.64
N ILE A 78 -2.39 5.34 -4.18
CA ILE A 78 -1.13 5.40 -3.44
C ILE A 78 -0.98 6.73 -2.70
N GLU A 79 -1.17 7.86 -3.39
CA GLU A 79 -1.05 9.19 -2.80
C GLU A 79 -2.03 9.38 -1.63
N LYS A 80 -3.25 8.88 -1.81
CA LYS A 80 -4.30 9.02 -0.79
C LYS A 80 -4.03 8.15 0.43
N LEU A 81 -3.57 6.92 0.21
CA LEU A 81 -3.21 6.00 1.29
C LEU A 81 -2.02 6.52 2.12
N LEU A 82 -1.00 7.08 1.47
CA LEU A 82 0.15 7.68 2.16
C LEU A 82 -0.27 8.87 3.03
N LYS A 83 -1.17 9.73 2.52
CA LYS A 83 -1.73 10.85 3.29
C LYS A 83 -2.53 10.39 4.50
N ASP A 84 -3.38 9.38 4.32
CA ASP A 84 -4.22 8.84 5.41
C ASP A 84 -3.39 8.18 6.52
N LEU A 85 -2.22 7.61 6.19
CA LEU A 85 -1.31 6.96 7.13
C LEU A 85 -0.23 7.89 7.70
N ASP A 86 -0.25 9.18 7.37
CA ASP A 86 0.79 10.18 7.69
C ASP A 86 2.22 9.73 7.32
N ILE A 87 2.36 9.01 6.20
CA ILE A 87 3.65 8.51 5.70
C ILE A 87 4.25 9.58 4.78
N LYS A 88 5.30 10.25 5.26
CA LYS A 88 5.89 11.43 4.60
C LYS A 88 7.05 11.10 3.66
N GLU A 89 7.68 9.94 3.82
CA GLU A 89 8.81 9.50 3.00
C GLU A 89 8.56 8.08 2.49
N CYS A 90 8.67 7.91 1.18
CA CYS A 90 8.75 6.60 0.55
C CYS A 90 10.23 6.33 0.25
N ASP A 91 10.72 5.16 0.62
CA ASP A 91 11.99 4.67 0.12
C ASP A 91 11.78 4.28 -1.34
N ASN A 92 12.18 5.18 -2.25
CA ASN A 92 12.33 4.84 -3.67
C ASN A 92 13.54 3.91 -3.80
N CYS A 93 13.31 2.66 -4.16
CA CYS A 93 14.35 1.72 -4.59
C CYS A 93 14.11 1.32 -6.03
#